data_AF-A0A381TEU7-F1
#
_entry.id   AF-A0A381TEU7-F1
#
_cell.length_a   1.000
_cell.length_b   1.000
_cell.length_c   1.000
_cell.angle_alpha   90.00
_cell.angle_beta   90.00
_cell.angle_gamma   90.00
#
_symmetry.space_group_name_H-M   'P 1'
#
loop_
_entity.id
_entity.type
_entity.pdbx_description
1 polymer ?
#
loop_
_entity_poly.entity_id
_entity_poly.type
_entity_poly.pdbx_seq_one_letter_code
_entity_poly.pdbx_strand_id
1 'polypeptide(L)'
;VGLAEDAGVAAAWLSAAGFAGAEIAYRAIENIRKGKARPVIVSSHSESLCPDTKGKLASVMYAAPSIFDFLQTTSPVTVVRLDEPLLLFGHLVCSSSIPAVELVLHSVGSTGEVLQGVIQRGHGRLEGPPLSNQEAKNGSEVSVTMVGISEDRNFKPTKKEIDVRRVAIQRGVAVNEAIWTELKRLAAQTLVPESVESKQRGAGAGLIDND
;
A
#
# COMPACT_ATOMS: atom_id res chain seq x y z
N VAL A 1 -3.46 -9.76 -10.44
CA VAL A 1 -3.55 -8.53 -9.65
C VAL A 1 -2.35 -7.68 -10.00
N GLY A 2 -2.53 -6.37 -10.23
CA GLY A 2 -1.46 -5.45 -10.62
C GLY A 2 -1.25 -4.33 -9.61
N LEU A 3 -0.13 -3.61 -9.69
CA LEU A 3 0.28 -2.57 -8.73
C LEU A 3 -0.83 -1.54 -8.42
N ALA A 4 -1.60 -1.14 -9.45
CA ALA A 4 -2.69 -0.18 -9.30
C ALA A 4 -3.89 -0.76 -8.53
N GLU A 5 -4.20 -2.04 -8.73
CA GLU A 5 -5.28 -2.73 -8.03
C GLU A 5 -4.92 -2.92 -6.56
N ASP A 6 -3.70 -3.39 -6.27
CA ASP A 6 -3.21 -3.56 -4.90
C ASP A 6 -3.23 -2.25 -4.11
N ALA A 7 -2.76 -1.17 -4.74
CA ALA A 7 -2.76 0.15 -4.12
C ALA A 7 -4.17 0.70 -3.91
N GLY A 8 -5.10 0.43 -4.84
CA GLY A 8 -6.50 0.80 -4.70
C GLY A 8 -7.18 0.09 -3.54
N VAL A 9 -6.93 -1.21 -3.37
CA VAL A 9 -7.46 -2.01 -2.26
C VAL A 9 -6.87 -1.54 -0.92
N ALA A 10 -5.55 -1.30 -0.87
CA ALA A 10 -4.88 -0.76 0.31
C ALA A 10 -5.42 0.63 0.70
N ALA A 11 -5.62 1.51 -0.28
CA ALA A 11 -6.19 2.84 -0.09
C ALA A 11 -7.62 2.77 0.44
N ALA A 12 -8.46 1.90 -0.12
CA ALA A 12 -9.83 1.69 0.34
C ALA A 12 -9.86 1.19 1.79
N TRP A 13 -8.97 0.26 2.14
CA TRP A 13 -8.84 -0.22 3.52
C TRP A 13 -8.45 0.91 4.48
N LEU A 14 -7.47 1.73 4.10
CA LEU A 14 -7.05 2.89 4.89
C LEU A 14 -8.17 3.90 5.09
N SER A 15 -8.92 4.21 4.02
CA SER A 15 -10.11 5.07 4.10
C SER A 15 -11.18 4.49 5.02
N ALA A 16 -11.44 3.19 4.94
CA ALA A 16 -12.36 2.50 5.85
C ALA A 16 -11.84 2.42 7.30
N ALA A 17 -10.54 2.61 7.53
CA ALA A 17 -9.93 2.71 8.85
C ALA A 17 -9.86 4.16 9.38
N GLY A 18 -10.36 5.14 8.62
CA GLY A 18 -10.40 6.55 9.01
C GLY A 18 -9.16 7.37 8.59
N PHE A 19 -8.31 6.82 7.73
CA PHE A 19 -7.16 7.54 7.16
C PHE A 19 -7.51 8.14 5.79
N ALA A 20 -6.68 9.07 5.33
CA ALA A 20 -6.80 9.71 4.02
C ALA A 20 -6.28 8.80 2.88
N GLY A 21 -6.88 7.61 2.73
CA GLY A 21 -6.39 6.55 1.83
C GLY A 21 -6.25 6.98 0.37
N ALA A 22 -7.26 7.65 -0.19
CA ALA A 22 -7.22 8.16 -1.55
C ALA A 22 -6.12 9.23 -1.76
N GLU A 23 -5.94 10.12 -0.79
CA GLU A 23 -4.89 11.14 -0.79
C GLU A 23 -3.50 10.50 -0.74
N ILE A 24 -3.33 9.47 0.08
CA ILE A 24 -2.07 8.71 0.21
C ILE A 24 -1.72 8.05 -1.12
N ALA A 25 -2.67 7.33 -1.72
CA ALA A 25 -2.46 6.67 -3.02
C ALA A 25 -2.15 7.69 -4.12
N TYR A 26 -2.88 8.81 -4.17
CA TYR A 26 -2.59 9.90 -5.10
C TYR A 26 -1.16 10.42 -4.94
N ARG A 27 -0.69 10.66 -3.70
CA ARG A 27 0.69 11.11 -3.47
C ARG A 27 1.73 10.08 -3.89
N ALA A 28 1.51 8.79 -3.64
CA ALA A 28 2.41 7.73 -4.11
C ALA A 28 2.53 7.74 -5.64
N ILE A 29 1.42 7.88 -6.36
CA ILE A 29 1.41 7.98 -7.83
C ILE A 29 2.13 9.26 -8.29
N GLU A 30 1.87 10.40 -7.66
CA GLU A 30 2.53 11.67 -7.99
C GLU A 30 4.04 11.64 -7.71
N ASN A 31 4.48 10.94 -6.67
CA ASN A 31 5.90 10.78 -6.37
C ASN A 31 6.63 10.03 -7.49
N ILE A 32 6.01 8.99 -8.05
CA ILE A 32 6.55 8.29 -9.24
C ILE A 32 6.53 9.23 -10.45
N ARG A 33 5.39 9.86 -10.74
CA ARG A 33 5.22 10.73 -11.92
C ARG A 33 6.19 11.91 -11.94
N LYS A 34 6.48 12.49 -10.76
CA LYS A 34 7.45 13.59 -10.58
C LYS A 34 8.90 13.10 -10.48
N GLY A 35 9.16 11.81 -10.59
CA GLY A 35 10.48 11.22 -10.47
C GLY A 35 11.10 11.42 -9.08
N LYS A 36 10.28 11.57 -8.03
CA LYS A 36 10.71 11.66 -6.63
C LYS A 36 10.96 10.26 -6.06
N ALA A 37 10.03 9.35 -6.30
CA ALA A 37 10.13 7.95 -5.94
C ALA A 37 10.45 7.08 -7.15
N ARG A 38 11.11 5.95 -6.91
CA ARG A 38 11.61 5.05 -7.93
C ARG A 38 11.35 3.59 -7.55
N PRO A 39 11.36 2.66 -8.52
CA PRO A 39 11.35 1.24 -8.24
C PRO A 39 12.45 0.84 -7.25
N VAL A 40 12.22 -0.26 -6.54
CA VAL A 40 13.18 -0.80 -5.59
C VAL A 40 14.08 -1.84 -6.22
N ILE A 41 15.30 -1.95 -5.71
CA ILE A 41 16.27 -3.01 -5.98
C ILE A 41 16.77 -3.57 -4.64
N VAL A 42 17.32 -4.78 -4.66
CA VAL A 42 18.02 -5.34 -3.51
C VAL A 42 19.38 -4.68 -3.40
N SER A 43 19.70 -4.16 -2.21
CA SER A 43 21.02 -3.63 -1.91
C SER A 43 22.07 -4.74 -2.00
N SER A 44 23.21 -4.47 -2.64
CA SER A 44 24.29 -5.46 -2.79
C SER A 44 25.01 -5.79 -1.47
N HIS A 45 24.78 -5.02 -0.40
CA HIS A 45 25.48 -5.13 0.88
C HIS A 45 24.56 -5.40 2.07
N SER A 46 23.25 -5.40 1.85
CA SER A 46 22.25 -5.58 2.89
C SER A 46 21.04 -6.29 2.30
N GLU A 47 20.38 -7.17 3.05
CA GLU A 47 19.09 -7.77 2.67
C GLU A 47 17.95 -6.73 2.75
N SER A 48 18.22 -5.52 2.27
CA SER A 48 17.35 -4.37 2.29
C SER A 48 16.99 -3.95 0.87
N LEU A 49 15.75 -3.50 0.71
CA LEU A 49 15.29 -2.86 -0.49
C LEU A 49 15.68 -1.38 -0.46
N CYS A 50 16.18 -0.88 -1.57
CA CYS A 50 16.56 0.52 -1.72
C CYS A 50 16.12 1.02 -3.11
N PRO A 51 15.99 2.34 -3.33
CA PRO A 51 15.63 2.86 -4.64
C PRO A 51 16.66 2.52 -5.71
N ASP A 52 16.21 2.24 -6.94
CA ASP A 52 17.07 1.96 -8.11
C ASP A 52 18.05 3.10 -8.45
N THR A 53 17.78 4.30 -7.94
CA THR A 53 18.51 5.53 -8.22
C THR A 53 18.90 6.21 -6.92
N LYS A 54 20.21 6.47 -6.76
CA LYS A 54 20.76 7.16 -5.58
C LYS A 54 20.09 8.52 -5.37
N GLY A 55 19.74 8.83 -4.12
CA GLY A 55 19.12 10.10 -3.75
C GLY A 55 17.60 10.18 -3.96
N LYS A 56 16.97 9.17 -4.57
CA LYS A 56 15.50 9.08 -4.73
C LYS A 56 14.84 8.35 -3.57
N LEU A 57 13.52 8.42 -3.47
CA LEU A 57 12.74 7.62 -2.51
C LEU A 57 12.47 6.22 -3.11
N ALA A 58 12.40 5.20 -2.25
CA ALA A 58 11.87 3.90 -2.62
C ALA A 58 10.34 4.01 -2.74
N SER A 59 9.80 3.66 -3.89
CA SER A 59 8.35 3.75 -4.12
C SER A 59 7.61 2.60 -3.46
N VAL A 60 6.63 2.90 -2.60
CA VAL A 60 5.74 1.92 -1.97
C VAL A 60 4.99 1.07 -2.99
N MET A 61 4.63 1.64 -4.14
CA MET A 61 3.95 0.91 -5.21
C MET A 61 4.78 -0.27 -5.71
N TYR A 62 6.11 -0.18 -5.66
CA TYR A 62 7.02 -1.25 -6.05
C TYR A 62 7.54 -2.03 -4.84
N ALA A 63 7.75 -1.37 -3.71
CA ALA A 63 8.27 -2.01 -2.51
C ALA A 63 7.27 -3.00 -1.90
N ALA A 64 5.97 -2.67 -1.88
CA ALA A 64 4.95 -3.52 -1.26
C ALA A 64 4.92 -4.97 -1.77
N PRO A 65 4.80 -5.24 -3.09
CA PRO A 65 4.87 -6.62 -3.59
C PRO A 65 6.23 -7.26 -3.34
N SER A 66 7.34 -6.53 -3.52
CA SER A 66 8.68 -7.06 -3.26
C SER A 66 8.86 -7.50 -1.80
N ILE A 67 8.39 -6.70 -0.83
CA ILE A 67 8.44 -7.07 0.59
C ILE A 67 7.72 -8.39 0.83
N PHE A 68 6.54 -8.60 0.25
CA PHE A 68 5.82 -9.86 0.40
C PHE A 68 6.57 -11.05 -0.17
N ASP A 69 7.22 -10.89 -1.31
CA ASP A 69 8.05 -11.95 -1.90
C ASP A 69 9.24 -12.28 -0.99
N PHE A 70 9.95 -11.25 -0.51
CA PHE A 70 11.11 -11.45 0.38
C PHE A 70 10.75 -12.04 1.73
N LEU A 71 9.57 -11.70 2.29
CA LEU A 71 9.11 -12.24 3.57
C LEU A 71 8.95 -13.77 3.56
N GLN A 72 8.92 -14.42 2.38
CA GLN A 72 8.88 -15.88 2.27
C GLN A 72 10.23 -16.54 2.58
N THR A 73 11.34 -15.81 2.46
CA THR A 73 12.70 -16.35 2.62
C THR A 73 13.51 -15.60 3.67
N THR A 74 13.15 -14.36 3.96
CA THR A 74 13.95 -13.43 4.75
C THR A 74 13.05 -12.63 5.69
N SER A 75 13.41 -12.56 6.97
CA SER A 75 12.72 -11.74 7.96
C SER A 75 13.74 -11.29 9.02
N PRO A 76 13.85 -9.98 9.33
CA PRO A 76 13.05 -8.88 8.80
C PRO A 76 13.44 -8.47 7.39
N VAL A 77 12.49 -7.89 6.64
CA VAL A 77 12.75 -7.19 5.37
C VAL A 77 12.78 -5.69 5.66
N THR A 78 13.84 -5.02 5.23
CA THR A 78 13.99 -3.58 5.45
C THR A 78 13.91 -2.79 4.14
N VAL A 79 13.36 -1.58 4.18
CA VAL A 79 13.31 -0.66 3.04
C VAL A 79 13.83 0.70 3.44
N VAL A 80 14.79 1.18 2.67
CA VAL A 80 15.46 2.46 2.89
C VAL A 80 14.72 3.57 2.16
N ARG A 81 14.45 4.68 2.85
CA ARG A 81 13.81 5.90 2.31
C ARG A 81 12.52 5.62 1.54
N LEU A 82 11.63 4.80 2.11
CA LEU A 82 10.32 4.48 1.57
C LEU A 82 9.40 5.72 1.55
N ASP A 83 8.66 5.94 0.46
CA ASP A 83 7.57 6.91 0.44
C ASP A 83 6.26 6.30 0.97
N GLU A 84 5.39 7.14 1.54
CA GLU A 84 4.03 6.74 1.97
C GLU A 84 3.96 5.42 2.77
N PRO A 85 4.67 5.27 3.91
CA PRO A 85 4.72 4.03 4.69
C PRO A 85 3.36 3.57 5.23
N LEU A 86 2.41 4.48 5.39
CA LEU A 86 1.04 4.14 5.76
C LEU A 86 0.31 3.37 4.62
N LEU A 87 0.67 3.62 3.35
CA LEU A 87 0.17 2.83 2.23
C LEU A 87 0.72 1.40 2.28
N LEU A 88 2.01 1.25 2.60
CA LEU A 88 2.61 -0.07 2.79
C LEU A 88 1.86 -0.84 3.88
N PHE A 89 1.56 -0.20 5.01
CA PHE A 89 0.75 -0.82 6.05
C PHE A 89 -0.59 -1.34 5.51
N GLY A 90 -1.31 -0.53 4.71
CA GLY A 90 -2.54 -0.97 4.03
C GLY A 90 -2.33 -2.19 3.11
N HIS A 91 -1.26 -2.20 2.31
CA HIS A 91 -0.90 -3.35 1.47
C HIS A 91 -0.65 -4.61 2.29
N LEU A 92 0.12 -4.48 3.39
CA LEU A 92 0.43 -5.59 4.26
C LEU A 92 -0.83 -6.17 4.89
N VAL A 93 -1.75 -5.31 5.34
CA VAL A 93 -3.04 -5.77 5.85
C VAL A 93 -3.78 -6.56 4.79
N CYS A 94 -3.99 -5.99 3.60
CA CYS A 94 -4.80 -6.63 2.57
C CYS A 94 -4.23 -7.99 2.15
N SER A 95 -2.91 -8.08 1.96
CA SER A 95 -2.29 -9.33 1.49
C SER A 95 -2.07 -10.36 2.60
N SER A 96 -2.13 -9.97 3.88
CA SER A 96 -2.10 -10.93 5.02
C SER A 96 -3.37 -11.78 5.16
N SER A 97 -4.46 -11.44 4.43
CA SER A 97 -5.77 -12.07 4.58
C SER A 97 -5.78 -13.58 4.27
N ILE A 98 -4.94 -14.02 3.34
CA ILE A 98 -4.89 -15.42 2.87
C ILE A 98 -3.86 -16.25 3.66
N PRO A 99 -2.58 -15.84 3.78
CA PRO A 99 -1.53 -16.71 4.31
C PRO A 99 -1.52 -16.83 5.85
N ALA A 100 -2.48 -16.24 6.57
CA ALA A 100 -2.58 -16.25 8.03
C ALA A 100 -1.28 -15.86 8.77
N VAL A 101 -0.47 -15.00 8.16
CA VAL A 101 0.78 -14.50 8.75
C VAL A 101 0.50 -13.37 9.73
N GLU A 102 1.33 -13.31 10.76
CA GLU A 102 1.44 -12.14 11.64
C GLU A 102 2.67 -11.32 11.24
N LEU A 103 2.45 -10.04 10.96
CA LEU A 103 3.49 -9.10 10.58
C LEU A 103 3.52 -7.92 11.55
N VAL A 104 4.73 -7.46 11.85
CA VAL A 104 4.98 -6.20 12.54
C VAL A 104 5.65 -5.25 11.56
N LEU A 105 5.04 -4.09 11.35
CA LEU A 105 5.64 -2.98 10.63
C LEU A 105 6.19 -1.98 11.65
N HIS A 106 7.45 -1.60 11.48
CA HIS A 106 8.08 -0.50 12.19
C HIS A 106 8.71 0.45 11.17
N SER A 107 8.38 1.73 11.27
CA SER A 107 8.83 2.76 10.33
C SER A 107 9.26 4.00 11.10
N VAL A 108 10.45 4.52 10.79
CA VAL A 108 10.99 5.74 11.38
C VAL A 108 11.11 6.79 10.30
N GLY A 109 10.38 7.89 10.48
CA GLY A 109 10.45 9.07 9.61
C GLY A 109 11.73 9.88 9.81
N SER A 110 12.04 10.75 8.86
CA SER A 110 13.19 11.66 8.93
C SER A 110 13.11 12.66 10.08
N THR A 111 11.91 12.90 10.60
CA THR A 111 11.66 13.75 11.78
C THR A 111 11.79 12.99 13.11
N GLY A 112 12.00 11.68 13.07
CA GLY A 112 11.96 10.79 14.23
C GLY A 112 10.55 10.32 14.61
N GLU A 113 9.52 10.70 13.85
CA GLU A 113 8.18 10.14 14.01
C GLU A 113 8.19 8.63 13.75
N VAL A 114 7.58 7.86 14.67
CA VAL A 114 7.54 6.40 14.59
C VAL A 114 6.12 5.95 14.22
N LEU A 115 6.05 5.13 13.18
CA LEU A 115 4.88 4.36 12.79
C LEU A 115 5.13 2.90 13.17
N GLN A 116 4.34 2.37 14.09
CA GLN A 116 4.38 0.96 14.45
C GLN A 116 3.00 0.34 14.29
N GLY A 117 2.93 -0.88 13.77
CA GLY A 117 1.67 -1.57 13.62
C GLY A 117 1.80 -3.08 13.57
N VAL A 118 0.76 -3.74 14.07
CA VAL A 118 0.61 -5.20 14.04
C VAL A 118 -0.47 -5.54 13.02
N ILE A 119 -0.19 -6.55 12.20
CA ILE A 119 -1.03 -7.00 11.09
C ILE A 119 -1.24 -8.50 11.18
N GLN A 120 -2.50 -8.92 11.04
CA GLN A 120 -2.90 -10.32 11.16
C GLN A 120 -4.18 -10.56 10.37
N ARG A 121 -4.15 -11.50 9.42
CA ARG A 121 -5.34 -12.04 8.72
C ARG A 121 -6.30 -10.97 8.15
N GLY A 122 -5.79 -9.98 7.43
CA GLY A 122 -6.65 -8.92 6.86
C GLY A 122 -7.04 -7.82 7.84
N HIS A 123 -6.47 -7.87 9.05
CA HIS A 123 -6.61 -6.83 10.04
C HIS A 123 -5.26 -6.18 10.38
N GLY A 124 -5.32 -4.93 10.81
CA GLY A 124 -4.15 -4.18 11.24
C GLY A 124 -4.54 -3.16 12.29
N ARG A 125 -3.64 -2.94 13.26
CA ARG A 125 -3.73 -1.88 14.26
C ARG A 125 -2.42 -1.11 14.29
N LEU A 126 -2.51 0.21 14.25
CA LEU A 126 -1.37 1.10 14.45
C LEU A 126 -1.27 1.49 15.92
N GLU A 127 -0.05 1.57 16.43
CA GLU A 127 0.28 2.06 17.75
C GLU A 127 0.60 3.56 17.69
N GLY A 128 0.13 4.32 18.68
CA GLY A 128 0.46 5.75 18.81
C GLY A 128 -0.63 6.74 18.34
N PRO A 129 -0.36 8.05 18.50
CA PRO A 129 -1.25 9.14 18.10
C PRO A 129 -1.49 9.19 16.57
N PRO A 130 -2.46 9.97 16.07
CA PRO A 130 -2.73 10.07 14.65
C PRO A 130 -1.45 10.45 13.89
N LEU A 131 -1.06 9.57 12.98
CA LEU A 131 0.17 9.71 12.22
C LEU A 131 0.01 10.81 11.19
N SER A 132 0.94 11.76 11.21
CA SER A 132 1.05 12.78 10.18
C SER A 132 1.68 12.16 8.94
N ASN A 133 1.07 12.35 7.77
CA ASN A 133 1.54 11.82 6.48
C ASN A 133 2.84 12.50 5.97
N GLN A 134 3.65 13.08 6.85
CA GLN A 134 4.72 14.00 6.47
C GLN A 134 6.09 13.35 6.36
N GLU A 135 6.23 12.37 5.46
CA GLU A 135 7.56 11.87 5.06
C GLU A 135 7.78 11.95 3.54
N ALA A 136 6.95 12.74 2.83
CA ALA A 136 6.99 12.91 1.38
C ALA A 136 8.30 13.52 0.82
N LYS A 137 9.19 14.07 1.67
CA LYS A 137 10.45 14.71 1.24
C LYS A 137 11.67 13.82 1.40
N ASN A 138 11.77 13.10 2.52
CA ASN A 138 12.99 12.39 2.90
C ASN A 138 12.83 10.87 2.91
N GLY A 139 11.58 10.38 3.02
CA GLY A 139 11.24 8.97 3.15
C GLY A 139 11.43 8.45 4.57
N SER A 140 10.91 7.25 4.81
CA SER A 140 11.03 6.54 6.08
C SER A 140 11.93 5.32 5.95
N GLU A 141 12.65 5.01 7.01
CA GLU A 141 13.32 3.71 7.17
C GLU A 141 12.30 2.73 7.72
N VAL A 142 12.01 1.68 6.96
CA VAL A 142 10.96 0.71 7.29
C VAL A 142 11.55 -0.67 7.49
N SER A 143 11.06 -1.38 8.51
CA SER A 143 11.30 -2.78 8.76
C SER A 143 9.97 -3.51 8.87
N VAL A 144 9.84 -4.63 8.17
CA VAL A 144 8.70 -5.53 8.27
C VAL A 144 9.20 -6.89 8.73
N THR A 145 8.69 -7.34 9.87
CA THR A 145 9.06 -8.60 10.48
C THR A 145 7.90 -9.57 10.41
N MET A 146 8.11 -10.76 9.86
CA MET A 146 7.19 -11.88 10.05
C MET A 146 7.42 -12.49 11.43
N VAL A 147 6.41 -12.43 12.30
CA VAL A 147 6.46 -12.93 13.68
C VAL A 147 6.13 -14.42 13.74
N GLY A 148 5.27 -14.90 12.84
CA GLY A 148 4.94 -16.32 12.73
C GLY A 148 3.67 -16.57 11.92
N ILE A 149 3.25 -17.84 11.89
CA ILE A 149 1.95 -18.26 11.40
C ILE A 149 0.96 -18.15 12.56
N SER A 150 -0.10 -17.39 12.36
CA SER A 150 -1.01 -17.02 13.43
C SER A 150 -1.88 -18.19 13.89
N GLU A 151 -1.60 -18.73 15.08
CA GLU A 151 -2.49 -19.63 15.81
C GLU A 151 -3.62 -18.84 16.49
N ASP A 152 -4.63 -18.40 15.72
CA ASP A 152 -5.97 -17.93 16.15
C ASP A 152 -6.08 -16.96 17.35
N ARG A 153 -4.98 -16.40 17.84
CA ARG A 153 -4.97 -15.59 19.05
C ARG A 153 -5.28 -14.13 18.71
N ASN A 154 -6.51 -13.76 19.05
CA ASN A 154 -6.85 -12.46 19.64
C ASN A 154 -6.83 -11.17 18.80
N PHE A 155 -6.71 -11.18 17.46
CA PHE A 155 -7.07 -9.97 16.71
C PHE A 155 -8.60 -9.79 16.69
N LYS A 156 -9.12 -9.17 17.76
CA LYS A 156 -10.52 -8.73 17.82
C LYS A 156 -10.56 -7.25 17.46
N PRO A 157 -11.09 -6.88 16.29
CA PRO A 157 -11.34 -5.48 15.99
C PRO A 157 -12.29 -4.93 17.07
N THR A 158 -11.99 -3.73 17.53
CA THR A 158 -12.84 -3.02 18.48
C THR A 158 -14.21 -2.77 17.85
N LYS A 159 -15.25 -2.63 18.70
CA LYS A 159 -16.60 -2.30 18.21
C LYS A 159 -16.59 -1.04 17.31
N LYS A 160 -15.79 -0.04 17.68
CA LYS A 160 -15.59 1.18 16.89
C LYS A 160 -15.00 0.88 15.52
N GLU A 161 -13.93 0.09 15.42
CA GLU A 161 -13.33 -0.30 14.14
C GLU A 161 -14.31 -1.09 13.26
N ILE A 162 -15.09 -1.99 13.86
CA ILE A 162 -16.14 -2.75 13.15
C ILE A 162 -17.21 -1.81 12.60
N ASP A 163 -17.71 -0.89 13.42
CA ASP A 163 -18.79 0.02 13.02
C ASP A 163 -18.32 1.01 11.93
N VAL A 164 -17.09 1.54 12.03
CA VAL A 164 -16.51 2.40 10.98
C VAL A 164 -16.38 1.64 9.66
N ARG A 165 -15.83 0.42 9.68
CA ARG A 165 -15.71 -0.41 8.47
C ARG A 165 -17.08 -0.80 7.90
N ARG A 166 -18.05 -1.15 8.75
CA ARG A 166 -19.42 -1.47 8.32
C ARG A 166 -20.06 -0.28 7.61
N VAL A 167 -19.94 0.92 8.17
CA VAL A 167 -20.46 2.15 7.55
C VAL A 167 -19.76 2.40 6.21
N ALA A 168 -18.43 2.24 6.15
CA ALA A 168 -17.67 2.43 4.91
C ALA A 168 -18.10 1.43 3.81
N ILE A 169 -18.34 0.16 4.15
CA ILE A 169 -18.84 -0.85 3.21
C ILE A 169 -20.25 -0.50 2.72
N GLN A 170 -21.13 -0.04 3.61
CA GLN A 170 -22.53 0.23 3.29
C GLN A 170 -22.75 1.56 2.54
N ARG A 171 -21.95 2.59 2.85
CA ARG A 171 -22.17 3.97 2.38
C ARG A 171 -21.04 4.48 1.49
N GLY A 172 -19.98 3.71 1.30
CA GLY A 172 -18.75 4.17 0.69
C GLY A 172 -17.91 5.03 1.64
N VAL A 173 -16.73 5.42 1.16
CA VAL A 173 -15.81 6.31 1.87
C VAL A 173 -15.87 7.70 1.23
N ALA A 174 -15.87 8.74 2.07
CA ALA A 174 -15.76 10.11 1.57
C ALA A 174 -14.35 10.35 1.01
N VAL A 175 -14.28 10.88 -0.20
CA VAL A 175 -13.03 11.26 -0.86
C VAL A 175 -13.09 12.74 -1.17
N ASN A 176 -11.98 13.46 -0.99
CA ASN A 176 -11.90 14.87 -1.35
C ASN A 176 -12.09 15.05 -2.87
N GLU A 177 -12.99 15.94 -3.29
CA GLU A 177 -13.31 16.16 -4.72
C GLU A 177 -12.11 16.59 -5.57
N ALA A 178 -11.17 17.38 -5.02
CA ALA A 178 -9.98 17.78 -5.75
C ALA A 178 -9.07 16.57 -6.00
N ILE A 179 -8.92 15.68 -5.02
CA ILE A 179 -8.15 14.44 -5.14
C ILE A 179 -8.82 13.48 -6.11
N TRP A 180 -10.15 13.35 -6.02
CA TRP A 180 -10.94 12.55 -6.94
C TRP A 180 -10.78 13.01 -8.39
N THR A 181 -10.76 14.34 -8.60
CA THR A 181 -10.54 14.94 -9.92
C THR A 181 -9.15 14.61 -10.48
N GLU A 182 -8.11 14.70 -9.65
CA GLU A 182 -6.75 14.34 -10.08
C GLU A 182 -6.59 12.85 -10.35
N LEU A 183 -7.18 11.98 -9.53
CA LEU A 183 -7.17 10.53 -9.78
C LEU A 183 -7.88 10.18 -11.10
N LYS A 184 -9.03 10.80 -11.40
CA LYS A 184 -9.69 10.66 -12.71
C LYS A 184 -8.80 11.13 -13.85
N ARG A 185 -8.11 12.26 -13.69
CA ARG A 185 -7.18 12.79 -14.70
C ARG A 185 -6.03 11.81 -14.95
N LEU A 186 -5.45 11.23 -13.91
CA LEU A 186 -4.39 10.23 -14.02
C LEU A 186 -4.88 8.95 -14.70
N ALA A 187 -6.06 8.45 -14.32
CA ALA A 187 -6.67 7.29 -14.95
C ALA A 187 -6.92 7.52 -16.45
N ALA A 188 -7.38 8.70 -16.84
CA ALA A 188 -7.58 9.06 -18.25
C ALA A 188 -6.28 9.03 -19.07
N GLN A 189 -5.11 9.22 -18.45
CA GLN A 189 -3.81 9.15 -19.12
C GLN A 189 -3.32 7.71 -19.33
N THR A 190 -3.83 6.75 -18.56
CA THR A 190 -3.48 5.33 -18.67
C THR A 190 -4.51 4.53 -19.46
N LEU A 191 -5.69 5.09 -19.70
CA LEU A 191 -6.69 4.52 -20.60
C LEU A 191 -6.23 4.73 -22.05
N VAL A 192 -5.91 3.64 -22.73
CA VAL A 192 -5.92 3.63 -24.20
C VAL A 192 -7.39 3.79 -24.61
N PRO A 193 -7.77 4.82 -25.38
CA PRO A 193 -9.12 4.92 -25.92
C PRO A 193 -9.45 3.62 -26.65
N GLU A 194 -10.63 3.08 -26.41
CA GLU A 194 -11.11 1.88 -27.09
C GLU A 194 -11.21 2.18 -28.60
N SER A 195 -10.13 1.94 -29.35
CA SER A 195 -10.14 2.11 -30.80
C SER A 195 -10.89 0.95 -31.45
N VAL A 196 -11.52 1.20 -32.59
CA VAL A 196 -12.18 0.16 -33.40
C VAL A 196 -11.21 -1.00 -33.71
N GLU A 197 -9.92 -0.70 -33.82
CA GLU A 197 -8.86 -1.70 -34.00
C GLU A 197 -8.56 -2.54 -32.74
N SER A 198 -8.72 -1.99 -31.53
CA SER A 198 -8.58 -2.73 -30.26
C SER A 198 -9.67 -3.79 -30.10
N LYS A 199 -10.92 -3.43 -30.46
CA LYS A 199 -12.07 -4.37 -30.51
C LYS A 199 -11.87 -5.50 -31.51
N GLN A 200 -11.25 -5.22 -32.66
CA GLN A 200 -11.01 -6.23 -33.70
C GLN A 200 -9.80 -7.13 -33.42
N ARG A 201 -8.78 -6.64 -32.72
CA ARG A 201 -7.51 -7.37 -32.50
C ARG A 201 -7.37 -8.02 -31.11
N GLY A 202 -8.38 -7.91 -30.25
CA GLY A 202 -8.44 -8.69 -29.02
C GLY A 202 -7.38 -8.29 -27.99
N ALA A 203 -7.28 -7.00 -27.68
CA ALA A 203 -6.54 -6.56 -26.49
C ALA A 203 -7.52 -6.40 -25.31
N GLY A 204 -7.70 -7.47 -24.54
CA GLY A 204 -8.10 -7.35 -23.13
C GLY A 204 -9.59 -7.27 -22.81
N ALA A 205 -10.34 -8.33 -23.10
CA ALA A 205 -11.41 -8.84 -22.25
C ALA A 205 -11.80 -10.21 -22.81
N GLY A 206 -11.49 -11.28 -22.09
CA GLY A 206 -12.03 -12.60 -22.41
C GLY A 206 -13.55 -12.52 -22.36
N LEU A 207 -14.19 -12.61 -23.53
CA LEU A 207 -15.58 -12.99 -23.69
C LEU A 207 -15.71 -14.47 -23.30
N ILE A 208 -15.66 -14.76 -22.00
CA ILE A 208 -16.23 -15.99 -21.44
C ILE A 208 -16.89 -15.59 -20.13
N ASP A 209 -18.04 -14.94 -20.27
CA ASP A 209 -19.14 -15.10 -19.33
C ASP A 209 -19.65 -16.53 -19.59
N ASN A 210 -19.51 -17.43 -18.62
CA ASN A 210 -20.15 -18.74 -18.67
C ASN A 210 -21.19 -18.79 -17.56
N ASP A 211 -22.41 -19.13 -18.00
CA ASP A 211 -23.62 -19.40 -17.23
C ASP A 211 -23.41 -20.24 -15.96
#